data_AF-A0A7S1DCL0-F1
#
_entry.id   AF-A0A7S1DCL0-F1
#
_cell.length_a   1.000
_cell.length_b   1.000
_cell.length_c   1.000
_cell.angle_alpha   90.00
_cell.angle_beta   90.00
_cell.angle_gamma   90.00
#
_symmetry.space_group_name_H-M   'P 1'
#
loop_
_entity.id
_entity.type
_entity.pdbx_description
1 polymer ?
#
loop_
_entity_poly.entity_id
_entity_poly.type
_entity_poly.pdbx_seq_one_letter_code
_entity_poly.pdbx_strand_id
1 'polypeptide(L)'
;ARCALEKMALDVFNHHVPKTCPYDKSTSGAEWWVQLRPSPPGIGRYAMHDDSPDDSMTKHGISFHWDKDEDLRILAGGSLYVHPHISTVTYITGIGAPTLVVNCRVNNVTGEWVVPDNSAGNSLEGCLSWPKQGKHFSFDGRFLHSAPPDFMEDGEFEEQCTFPSTADEKQRKTLTRRHRRVTFLVNIWLNYKPYNVQPFPDTMVDKLSGKDMVDSMKLFGDTVHELEKGNVTVDQDNETKYIWPMGDCDSGESVSMAIPFVRVRSGRDGGATFCLSWSSQLELAGVRLLKSLPTSKRPCENEALSSNQKIQKL
;
A
#
# COMPACT_ATOMS: atom_id res chain seq x y z
N ALA A 1 -14.29 -11.72 -16.22
CA ALA A 1 -13.56 -12.14 -15.01
C ALA A 1 -13.78 -13.63 -14.79
N ARG A 2 -12.75 -14.37 -14.38
CA ARG A 2 -12.79 -15.84 -14.21
C ARG A 2 -13.00 -16.26 -12.76
N CYS A 3 -12.69 -15.38 -11.82
CA CYS A 3 -12.89 -15.59 -10.37
C CYS A 3 -13.39 -14.32 -9.69
N ALA A 4 -13.81 -14.44 -8.42
CA ALA A 4 -14.34 -13.32 -7.63
C ALA A 4 -13.34 -12.17 -7.48
N LEU A 5 -12.06 -12.47 -7.29
CA LEU A 5 -11.01 -11.43 -7.16
C LEU A 5 -10.80 -10.66 -8.47
N GLU A 6 -10.79 -11.34 -9.61
CA GLU A 6 -10.75 -10.66 -10.91
C GLU A 6 -12.00 -9.82 -11.16
N LYS A 7 -13.16 -10.29 -10.67
CA LYS A 7 -14.40 -9.53 -10.77
C LYS A 7 -14.33 -8.26 -9.93
N MET A 8 -13.80 -8.33 -8.70
CA MET A 8 -13.53 -7.15 -7.87
C MET A 8 -12.56 -6.19 -8.55
N ALA A 9 -11.44 -6.69 -9.10
CA ALA A 9 -10.48 -5.85 -9.81
C ALA A 9 -11.11 -5.14 -11.02
N LEU A 10 -11.94 -5.87 -11.77
CA LEU A 10 -12.67 -5.31 -12.91
C LEU A 10 -13.73 -4.29 -12.47
N ASP A 11 -14.38 -4.49 -11.32
CA ASP A 11 -15.30 -3.50 -10.75
C ASP A 11 -14.56 -2.21 -10.37
N VAL A 12 -13.36 -2.32 -9.78
CA VAL A 12 -12.49 -1.14 -9.50
C VAL A 12 -12.09 -0.44 -10.78
N PHE A 13 -11.65 -1.19 -11.80
CA PHE A 13 -11.31 -0.60 -13.11
C PHE A 13 -12.51 0.16 -13.70
N ASN A 14 -13.68 -0.47 -13.77
CA ASN A 14 -14.88 0.14 -14.35
C ASN A 14 -15.41 1.33 -13.55
N HIS A 15 -15.19 1.35 -12.23
CA HIS A 15 -15.57 2.46 -11.38
C HIS A 15 -14.74 3.71 -11.69
N HIS A 16 -13.43 3.54 -11.88
CA HIS A 16 -12.47 4.63 -12.07
C HIS A 16 -12.21 5.00 -13.54
N VAL A 17 -12.54 4.11 -14.48
CA VAL A 17 -12.34 4.33 -15.91
C VAL A 17 -13.70 4.44 -16.59
N PRO A 18 -14.22 5.67 -16.77
CA PRO A 18 -15.48 5.89 -17.47
C PRO A 18 -15.46 5.25 -18.85
N LYS A 19 -16.61 4.73 -19.32
CA LYS A 19 -16.73 4.15 -20.67
C LYS A 19 -16.37 5.12 -21.81
N THR A 20 -16.40 6.42 -21.52
CA THR A 20 -16.04 7.50 -22.45
C THR A 20 -14.55 7.82 -22.47
N CYS A 21 -13.77 7.31 -21.52
CA CYS A 21 -12.32 7.49 -21.48
C CYS A 21 -11.67 6.71 -22.63
N PRO A 22 -10.95 7.36 -23.55
CA PRO A 22 -10.27 6.65 -24.64
C PRO A 22 -9.01 5.96 -24.10
N TYR A 23 -8.94 4.65 -24.26
CA TYR A 23 -7.74 3.86 -23.95
C TYR A 23 -7.64 2.62 -24.86
N ASP A 24 -6.41 2.13 -25.07
CA ASP A 24 -6.13 0.88 -25.77
C ASP A 24 -6.39 -0.30 -24.83
N LYS A 25 -7.44 -1.07 -25.13
CA LYS A 25 -7.84 -2.24 -24.36
C LYS A 25 -6.79 -3.35 -24.34
N SER A 26 -5.91 -3.43 -25.34
CA SER A 26 -4.88 -4.47 -25.43
C SER A 26 -3.72 -4.24 -24.46
N THR A 27 -3.51 -2.98 -24.07
CA THR A 27 -2.46 -2.55 -23.16
C THR A 27 -3.03 -1.83 -21.94
N SER A 28 -4.29 -2.08 -21.56
CA SER A 28 -4.87 -1.46 -20.36
C SER A 28 -5.56 -2.49 -19.51
N GLY A 29 -5.56 -2.27 -18.20
CA GLY A 29 -6.23 -3.18 -17.28
C GLY A 29 -5.97 -2.86 -15.82
N ALA A 30 -6.34 -3.83 -14.99
CA ALA A 30 -6.17 -3.81 -13.55
C ALA A 30 -5.14 -4.86 -13.14
N GLU A 31 -4.06 -4.42 -12.52
CA GLU A 31 -3.16 -5.27 -11.76
C GLU A 31 -3.67 -5.31 -10.31
N TRP A 32 -3.72 -6.49 -9.68
CA TRP A 32 -4.30 -6.61 -8.35
C TRP A 32 -3.55 -7.61 -7.48
N TRP A 33 -3.59 -7.38 -6.17
CA TRP A 33 -3.07 -8.31 -5.17
C TRP A 33 -3.79 -8.15 -3.82
N VAL A 34 -3.65 -9.15 -2.95
CA VAL A 34 -4.14 -9.10 -1.58
C VAL A 34 -2.95 -8.94 -0.65
N GLN A 35 -3.04 -7.95 0.23
CA GLN A 35 -2.03 -7.72 1.26
C GLN A 35 -2.59 -8.15 2.63
N LEU A 36 -1.83 -9.00 3.31
CA LEU A 36 -2.15 -9.54 4.62
C LEU A 36 -1.13 -9.04 5.64
N ARG A 37 -1.62 -8.49 6.77
CA ARG A 37 -0.81 -8.19 7.96
C ARG A 37 -1.49 -8.74 9.23
N PRO A 38 -0.77 -9.46 10.12
CA PRO A 38 0.57 -9.96 9.89
C PRO A 38 0.60 -10.93 8.70
N SER A 39 1.78 -11.19 8.15
CA SER A 39 1.93 -12.19 7.07
C SER A 39 1.63 -13.60 7.60
N PRO A 40 1.09 -14.53 6.79
CA PRO A 40 0.95 -15.91 7.23
C PRO A 40 2.33 -16.56 7.48
N PRO A 41 2.48 -17.41 8.51
CA PRO A 41 3.76 -18.06 8.80
C PRO A 41 4.27 -18.85 7.59
N GLY A 42 5.55 -18.68 7.25
CA GLY A 42 6.20 -19.38 6.13
C GLY A 42 5.70 -18.99 4.74
N ILE A 43 4.91 -17.92 4.60
CA ILE A 43 4.35 -17.47 3.32
C ILE A 43 4.60 -15.96 3.16
N GLY A 44 5.30 -15.59 2.08
CA GLY A 44 5.49 -14.21 1.66
C GLY A 44 6.97 -13.84 1.49
N ARG A 45 7.26 -12.97 0.50
CA ARG A 45 8.62 -12.43 0.27
C ARG A 45 9.23 -11.79 1.53
N TYR A 46 8.39 -11.27 2.42
CA TYR A 46 8.78 -10.59 3.67
C TYR A 46 8.97 -11.53 4.87
N ALA A 47 8.57 -12.81 4.78
CA ALA A 47 8.84 -13.79 5.84
C ALA A 47 10.29 -14.30 5.83
N MET A 48 11.05 -14.01 4.76
CA MET A 48 12.44 -14.45 4.57
C MET A 48 13.48 -13.46 5.11
N HIS A 49 13.06 -12.31 5.64
CA HIS A 49 13.94 -11.28 6.20
C HIS A 49 13.64 -10.97 7.68
N ASP A 50 12.88 -11.84 8.36
CA ASP A 50 12.38 -11.69 9.75
C ASP A 50 13.45 -11.98 10.83
N ASP A 51 14.72 -11.68 10.55
CA ASP A 51 15.82 -11.82 11.51
C ASP A 51 16.05 -10.54 12.33
N SER A 52 15.34 -9.43 12.04
CA SER A 52 15.37 -8.24 12.89
C SER A 52 14.24 -8.30 13.94
N PRO A 53 14.55 -8.42 15.24
CA PRO A 53 13.52 -8.57 16.28
C PRO A 53 12.60 -7.34 16.42
N ASP A 54 12.96 -6.19 15.85
CA ASP A 54 12.42 -4.87 16.22
C ASP A 54 11.77 -4.06 15.08
N ASP A 55 11.56 -4.63 13.88
CA ASP A 55 11.02 -3.82 12.79
C ASP A 55 9.47 -3.86 12.74
N SER A 56 8.83 -2.96 13.50
CA SER A 56 7.37 -2.76 13.50
C SER A 56 6.79 -2.59 12.08
N MET A 57 7.57 -2.02 11.14
CA MET A 57 7.14 -1.85 9.74
C MET A 57 7.05 -3.17 8.97
N THR A 58 7.90 -4.15 9.26
CA THR A 58 7.87 -5.45 8.56
C THR A 58 6.73 -6.34 9.05
N LYS A 59 6.39 -6.23 10.35
CA LYS A 59 5.36 -7.07 10.99
C LYS A 59 3.95 -6.50 10.84
N HIS A 60 3.79 -5.19 11.00
CA HIS A 60 2.47 -4.55 11.16
C HIS A 60 2.19 -3.50 10.08
N GLY A 61 3.24 -2.84 9.58
CA GLY A 61 3.15 -1.75 8.63
C GLY A 61 3.35 -2.12 7.16
N ILE A 62 3.38 -1.07 6.33
CA ILE A 62 3.86 -1.06 4.95
C ILE A 62 4.78 0.15 4.79
N SER A 63 6.04 -0.09 4.42
CA SER A 63 7.04 0.97 4.21
C SER A 63 6.63 1.93 3.11
N PHE A 64 7.19 3.14 3.13
CA PHE A 64 6.93 4.12 2.08
C PHE A 64 7.48 3.64 0.74
N HIS A 65 6.64 3.71 -0.29
CA HIS A 65 7.00 3.33 -1.65
C HIS A 65 6.14 4.06 -2.67
N TRP A 66 6.57 3.98 -3.93
CA TRP A 66 5.74 4.26 -5.09
C TRP A 66 5.38 2.94 -5.75
N ASP A 67 4.11 2.81 -6.13
CA ASP A 67 3.67 1.75 -7.03
C ASP A 67 4.31 1.98 -8.38
N LYS A 68 4.91 0.92 -8.95
CA LYS A 68 5.63 1.01 -10.20
C LYS A 68 5.68 -0.35 -10.86
N ASP A 69 6.03 -0.35 -12.14
CA ASP A 69 6.46 -1.56 -12.82
C ASP A 69 7.79 -2.03 -12.22
N GLU A 70 7.71 -2.95 -11.25
CA GLU A 70 8.87 -3.43 -10.50
C GLU A 70 9.88 -4.14 -11.41
N ASP A 71 9.39 -4.97 -12.34
CA ASP A 71 10.26 -5.78 -13.19
C ASP A 71 10.95 -4.90 -14.25
N LEU A 72 10.23 -3.94 -14.84
CA LEU A 72 10.85 -2.97 -15.74
C LEU A 72 11.89 -2.12 -15.01
N ARG A 73 11.61 -1.67 -13.78
CA ARG A 73 12.57 -0.91 -12.99
C ARG A 73 13.88 -1.68 -12.80
N ILE A 74 13.79 -2.96 -12.43
CA ILE A 74 14.97 -3.83 -12.25
C ILE A 74 15.72 -3.98 -13.58
N LEU A 75 15.02 -4.27 -14.67
CA LEU A 75 15.61 -4.45 -16.00
C LEU A 75 16.30 -3.18 -16.53
N ALA A 76 15.80 -2.01 -16.15
CA ALA A 76 16.35 -0.71 -16.53
C ALA A 76 17.44 -0.19 -15.56
N GLY A 77 17.95 -1.02 -14.65
CA GLY A 77 19.03 -0.63 -13.74
C GLY A 77 18.59 0.23 -12.54
N GLY A 78 17.29 0.25 -12.23
CA GLY A 78 16.75 0.83 -10.99
C GLY A 78 16.23 2.27 -11.09
N SER A 79 16.55 3.01 -12.16
CA SER A 79 16.21 4.44 -12.29
C SER A 79 14.88 4.73 -12.98
N LEU A 80 14.34 3.76 -13.72
CA LEU A 80 13.11 3.93 -14.50
C LEU A 80 11.89 3.66 -13.61
N TYR A 81 10.99 4.65 -13.52
CA TYR A 81 9.73 4.55 -12.82
C TYR A 81 8.57 4.74 -13.80
N VAL A 82 7.78 3.68 -13.97
CA VAL A 82 6.51 3.73 -14.71
C VAL A 82 5.42 3.39 -13.71
N HIS A 83 4.48 4.32 -13.52
CA HIS A 83 3.47 4.27 -12.47
C HIS A 83 2.08 3.94 -13.03
N PRO A 84 1.20 3.32 -12.24
CA PRO A 84 -0.21 3.25 -12.59
C PRO A 84 -0.82 4.65 -12.65
N HIS A 85 -1.93 4.77 -13.37
CA HIS A 85 -2.69 6.01 -13.41
C HIS A 85 -3.39 6.25 -12.07
N ILE A 86 -3.95 5.19 -11.50
CA ILE A 86 -4.66 5.20 -10.21
C ILE A 86 -4.21 3.99 -9.41
N SER A 87 -3.88 4.22 -8.15
CA SER A 87 -3.65 3.18 -7.15
C SER A 87 -4.81 3.18 -6.16
N THR A 88 -5.14 2.00 -5.63
CA THR A 88 -6.30 1.85 -4.73
C THR A 88 -6.03 0.92 -3.56
N VAL A 89 -6.71 1.18 -2.46
CA VAL A 89 -6.78 0.34 -1.26
C VAL A 89 -8.24 0.10 -0.92
N THR A 90 -8.66 -1.16 -0.99
CA THR A 90 -9.96 -1.60 -0.47
C THR A 90 -9.76 -2.36 0.82
N TYR A 91 -10.32 -1.86 1.92
CA TYR A 91 -10.20 -2.49 3.24
C TYR A 91 -11.21 -3.62 3.37
N ILE A 92 -10.74 -4.87 3.37
CA ILE A 92 -11.59 -6.05 3.60
C ILE A 92 -11.85 -6.24 5.10
N THR A 93 -10.92 -5.80 5.94
CA THR A 93 -11.08 -5.71 7.40
C THR A 93 -10.79 -4.29 7.89
N GLY A 94 -11.34 -3.92 9.05
CA GLY A 94 -11.07 -2.64 9.72
C GLY A 94 -9.87 -2.69 10.68
N ILE A 95 -8.91 -3.58 10.44
CA ILE A 95 -7.77 -3.84 11.35
C ILE A 95 -6.53 -3.09 10.84
N GLY A 96 -5.76 -2.56 11.78
CA GLY A 96 -4.41 -2.04 11.59
C GLY A 96 -4.30 -0.56 11.18
N ALA A 97 -3.11 -0.22 10.71
CA ALA A 97 -2.69 1.14 10.41
C ALA A 97 -3.47 1.78 9.24
N PRO A 98 -3.62 3.12 9.25
CA PRO A 98 -4.23 3.86 8.15
C PRO A 98 -3.30 3.83 6.93
N THR A 99 -3.86 4.03 5.74
CA THR A 99 -3.06 4.33 4.56
C THR A 99 -2.78 5.82 4.51
N LEU A 100 -1.50 6.20 4.45
CA LEU A 100 -1.05 7.58 4.28
C LEU A 100 -0.51 7.75 2.85
N VAL A 101 -0.98 8.77 2.16
CA VAL A 101 -0.56 9.14 0.80
C VAL A 101 -0.13 10.59 0.83
N VAL A 102 0.98 10.91 0.19
CA VAL A 102 1.46 12.29 -0.01
C VAL A 102 1.81 12.52 -1.48
N ASN A 103 1.59 13.73 -1.98
CA ASN A 103 1.80 14.08 -3.38
C ASN A 103 3.29 14.23 -3.79
N CYS A 104 4.22 13.63 -3.03
CA CYS A 104 5.61 13.45 -3.42
C CYS A 104 5.71 12.38 -4.53
N ARG A 105 6.50 12.66 -5.55
CA ARG A 105 6.68 11.81 -6.74
C ARG A 105 8.14 11.49 -6.95
N VAL A 106 8.41 10.74 -8.02
CA VAL A 106 9.74 10.47 -8.53
C VAL A 106 9.77 10.78 -10.02
N ASN A 107 10.89 11.28 -10.52
CA ASN A 107 11.10 11.49 -11.94
C ASN A 107 11.21 10.13 -12.64
N ASN A 108 10.36 9.91 -13.64
CA ASN A 108 10.24 8.63 -14.32
C ASN A 108 11.56 8.13 -14.93
N VAL A 109 12.49 9.00 -15.33
CA VAL A 109 13.71 8.61 -16.03
C VAL A 109 14.93 8.66 -15.10
N THR A 110 15.06 9.74 -14.31
CA THR A 110 16.24 9.97 -13.47
C THR A 110 16.15 9.27 -12.12
N GLY A 111 14.96 8.90 -11.66
CA GLY A 111 14.75 8.37 -10.31
C GLY A 111 14.91 9.42 -9.21
N GLU A 112 15.05 10.70 -9.57
CA GLU A 112 15.15 11.80 -8.60
C GLU A 112 13.81 12.09 -7.97
N TRP A 113 13.81 12.41 -6.69
CA TRP A 113 12.60 12.73 -5.96
C TRP A 113 12.06 14.10 -6.35
N VAL A 114 10.75 14.16 -6.56
CA VAL A 114 10.02 15.38 -6.88
C VAL A 114 9.09 15.67 -5.70
N VAL A 115 9.54 16.54 -4.81
CA VAL A 115 8.75 17.03 -3.67
C VAL A 115 8.13 18.36 -4.10
N PRO A 116 6.80 18.55 -3.96
CA PRO A 116 6.19 19.84 -4.21
C PRO A 116 6.87 20.92 -3.35
N ASP A 117 7.49 21.88 -4.01
CA ASP A 117 7.86 23.12 -3.38
C ASP A 117 6.59 23.97 -3.36
N ASN A 118 6.20 24.49 -2.20
CA ASN A 118 4.98 25.28 -2.01
C ASN A 118 4.99 26.64 -2.78
N SER A 119 5.78 26.74 -3.86
CA SER A 119 5.82 27.83 -4.81
C SER A 119 4.65 27.70 -5.80
N ALA A 120 4.15 28.84 -6.30
CA ALA A 120 3.19 28.93 -7.40
C ALA A 120 1.92 28.04 -7.31
N GLY A 121 1.41 27.75 -6.10
CA GLY A 121 0.17 26.97 -5.90
C GLY A 121 0.34 25.45 -5.95
N ASN A 122 1.58 24.95 -5.88
CA ASN A 122 1.87 23.52 -5.80
C ASN A 122 2.08 23.09 -4.33
N SER A 123 1.00 23.05 -3.55
CA SER A 123 1.09 22.71 -2.13
C SER A 123 1.48 21.25 -1.88
N LEU A 124 2.33 21.04 -0.87
CA LEU A 124 2.53 19.72 -0.29
C LEU A 124 1.25 19.29 0.42
N GLU A 125 0.69 18.18 -0.05
CA GLU A 125 -0.63 17.68 0.35
C GLU A 125 -0.58 16.17 0.56
N GLY A 126 -1.50 15.70 1.38
CA GLY A 126 -1.58 14.30 1.72
C GLY A 126 -2.98 13.90 2.13
N CYS A 127 -3.20 12.61 2.21
CA CYS A 127 -4.44 12.02 2.66
C CYS A 127 -4.13 10.84 3.56
N LEU A 128 -4.79 10.77 4.71
CA LEU A 128 -4.74 9.65 5.64
C LEU A 128 -6.11 9.00 5.67
N SER A 129 -6.18 7.70 5.43
CA SER A 129 -7.43 6.93 5.43
C SER A 129 -7.34 5.80 6.44
N TRP A 130 -8.17 5.85 7.50
CA TRP A 130 -8.30 4.75 8.45
C TRP A 130 -9.03 3.55 7.85
N PRO A 131 -8.63 2.30 8.20
CA PRO A 131 -9.31 1.11 7.74
C PRO A 131 -10.73 1.05 8.27
N LYS A 132 -11.67 0.76 7.37
CA LYS A 132 -13.04 0.36 7.71
C LYS A 132 -13.47 -0.67 6.71
N GLN A 133 -14.03 -1.77 7.18
CA GLN A 133 -14.45 -2.84 6.30
C GLN A 133 -15.38 -2.31 5.19
N GLY A 134 -15.06 -2.64 3.94
CA GLY A 134 -15.75 -2.19 2.75
C GLY A 134 -15.34 -0.81 2.22
N LYS A 135 -14.53 -0.03 2.96
CA LYS A 135 -14.04 1.27 2.50
C LYS A 135 -13.09 1.10 1.33
N HIS A 136 -13.32 1.88 0.28
CA HIS A 136 -12.45 2.00 -0.89
C HIS A 136 -11.78 3.36 -0.88
N PHE A 137 -10.47 3.38 -1.06
CA PHE A 137 -9.65 4.59 -1.08
C PHE A 137 -8.78 4.57 -2.34
N SER A 138 -8.76 5.65 -3.11
CA SER A 138 -8.04 5.76 -4.37
C SER A 138 -7.23 7.05 -4.42
N PHE A 139 -6.09 7.01 -5.10
CA PHE A 139 -5.19 8.13 -5.25
C PHE A 139 -4.41 8.05 -6.57
N ASP A 140 -3.76 9.15 -6.95
CA ASP A 140 -2.87 9.20 -8.11
C ASP A 140 -1.72 8.20 -7.94
N GLY A 141 -1.56 7.28 -8.89
CA GLY A 141 -0.60 6.17 -8.76
C GLY A 141 0.87 6.59 -8.69
N ARG A 142 1.17 7.88 -8.93
CA ARG A 142 2.52 8.46 -8.80
C ARG A 142 2.84 8.92 -7.38
N PHE A 143 1.88 8.88 -6.46
CA PHE A 143 2.04 9.44 -5.12
C PHE A 143 2.72 8.46 -4.18
N LEU A 144 3.61 9.00 -3.34
CA LEU A 144 4.31 8.26 -2.30
C LEU A 144 3.32 7.86 -1.20
N HIS A 145 3.34 6.60 -0.77
CA HIS A 145 2.37 6.13 0.21
C HIS A 145 2.88 4.98 1.08
N SER A 146 2.20 4.75 2.21
CA SER A 146 2.55 3.75 3.22
C SER A 146 1.34 3.34 4.07
N ALA A 147 1.54 2.37 4.96
CA ALA A 147 0.64 2.08 6.07
C ALA A 147 1.45 2.08 7.40
N PRO A 148 1.72 3.26 7.97
CA PRO A 148 2.62 3.42 9.11
C PRO A 148 1.93 3.01 10.43
N PRO A 149 2.47 2.02 11.17
CA PRO A 149 1.90 1.50 12.41
C PRO A 149 1.99 2.50 13.57
N ASP A 150 2.89 3.48 13.52
CA ASP A 150 3.05 4.53 14.53
C ASP A 150 1.73 5.29 14.81
N PHE A 151 0.80 5.29 13.84
CA PHE A 151 -0.53 5.90 14.02
C PHE A 151 -1.41 5.17 15.02
N MET A 152 -1.09 3.92 15.33
CA MET A 152 -1.76 3.11 16.33
C MET A 152 -1.16 3.37 17.71
N GLU A 153 -1.93 3.08 18.75
CA GLU A 153 -1.37 3.03 20.11
C GLU A 153 -0.48 1.78 20.27
N ASP A 154 0.46 1.82 21.20
CA ASP A 154 1.34 0.69 21.48
C ASP A 154 0.51 -0.56 21.91
N GLY A 155 0.76 -1.70 21.26
CA GLY A 155 0.06 -2.97 21.54
C GLY A 155 -1.33 -3.10 20.90
N GLU A 156 -1.81 -2.05 20.25
CA GLU A 156 -3.17 -2.00 19.71
C GLU A 156 -3.37 -2.94 18.51
N PHE A 157 -2.35 -3.07 17.67
CA PHE A 157 -2.42 -3.98 16.53
C PHE A 157 -2.52 -5.44 17.01
N GLU A 158 -1.76 -5.78 18.04
CA GLU A 158 -1.77 -7.09 18.68
C GLU A 158 -3.16 -7.36 19.26
N GLU A 159 -3.72 -6.39 19.99
CA GLU A 159 -5.06 -6.47 20.57
C GLU A 159 -6.12 -6.76 19.50
N GLN A 160 -6.11 -6.00 18.38
CA GLN A 160 -7.01 -6.21 17.26
C GLN A 160 -6.84 -7.59 16.58
N CYS A 161 -5.65 -8.18 16.67
CA CYS A 161 -5.36 -9.50 16.13
C CYS A 161 -5.67 -10.64 17.12
N THR A 162 -5.98 -10.33 18.38
CA THR A 162 -6.36 -11.36 19.37
C THR A 162 -7.76 -11.93 19.11
N PHE A 163 -7.96 -13.17 19.54
CA PHE A 163 -9.23 -13.89 19.46
C PHE A 163 -9.33 -14.88 20.63
N PRO A 164 -10.53 -15.37 20.99
CA PRO A 164 -10.74 -16.20 22.17
C PRO A 164 -9.83 -17.44 22.21
N SER A 165 -9.13 -17.63 23.33
CA SER A 165 -8.20 -18.75 23.56
C SER A 165 -8.88 -20.11 23.73
N THR A 166 -10.19 -20.12 23.97
CA THR A 166 -11.02 -21.32 24.17
C THR A 166 -11.45 -22.00 22.86
N ALA A 167 -11.05 -21.44 21.71
CA ALA A 167 -11.39 -21.98 20.40
C ALA A 167 -10.72 -23.35 20.15
N ASP A 168 -11.47 -24.30 19.59
CA ASP A 168 -10.90 -25.56 19.12
C ASP A 168 -9.90 -25.35 17.97
N GLU A 169 -9.13 -26.37 17.58
CA GLU A 169 -8.07 -26.22 16.58
C GLU A 169 -8.57 -25.70 15.21
N LYS A 170 -9.78 -26.11 14.79
CA LYS A 170 -10.38 -25.71 13.52
C LYS A 170 -10.86 -24.26 13.58
N GLN A 171 -11.50 -23.88 14.69
CA GLN A 171 -11.91 -22.51 14.97
C GLN A 171 -10.69 -21.60 15.05
N ARG A 172 -9.64 -22.00 15.75
CA ARG A 172 -8.39 -21.26 15.87
C ARG A 172 -7.76 -20.97 14.51
N LYS A 173 -7.62 -21.97 13.63
CA LYS A 173 -7.13 -21.78 12.25
C LYS A 173 -7.96 -20.77 11.46
N THR A 174 -9.28 -20.77 11.65
CA THR A 174 -10.20 -19.84 10.98
C THR A 174 -10.07 -18.43 11.54
N LEU A 175 -10.06 -18.29 12.87
CA LEU A 175 -9.91 -17.01 13.57
C LEU A 175 -8.57 -16.35 13.24
N THR A 176 -7.47 -17.13 13.24
CA THR A 176 -6.14 -16.65 12.83
C THR A 176 -6.10 -16.12 11.40
N ARG A 177 -6.95 -16.61 10.49
CA ARG A 177 -7.05 -16.09 9.12
C ARG A 177 -7.91 -14.83 9.02
N ARG A 178 -8.91 -14.69 9.91
CA ARG A 178 -9.88 -13.59 9.91
C ARG A 178 -9.43 -12.37 10.72
N HIS A 179 -8.61 -12.56 11.76
CA HIS A 179 -8.07 -11.50 12.61
C HIS A 179 -6.74 -11.00 12.03
N ARG A 180 -6.85 -10.38 10.84
CA ARG A 180 -5.74 -9.79 10.10
C ARG A 180 -6.19 -8.50 9.46
N ARG A 181 -5.28 -7.56 9.27
CA ARG A 181 -5.45 -6.50 8.27
C ARG A 181 -5.41 -7.14 6.89
N VAL A 182 -6.52 -7.02 6.17
CA VAL A 182 -6.67 -7.54 4.82
C VAL A 182 -7.07 -6.39 3.92
N THR A 183 -6.22 -6.09 2.94
CA THR A 183 -6.52 -5.12 1.90
C THR A 183 -6.47 -5.77 0.53
N PHE A 184 -7.41 -5.37 -0.32
CA PHE A 184 -7.42 -5.69 -1.74
C PHE A 184 -6.96 -4.46 -2.51
N LEU A 185 -5.83 -4.57 -3.19
CA LEU A 185 -5.19 -3.47 -3.90
C LEU A 185 -5.34 -3.67 -5.40
N VAL A 186 -5.61 -2.57 -6.09
CA VAL A 186 -5.72 -2.55 -7.54
C VAL A 186 -5.01 -1.31 -8.08
N ASN A 187 -4.08 -1.56 -9.00
CA ASN A 187 -3.44 -0.56 -9.83
C ASN A 187 -4.11 -0.54 -11.21
N ILE A 188 -4.51 0.65 -11.65
CA ILE A 188 -5.15 0.87 -12.95
C ILE A 188 -4.10 1.39 -13.92
N TRP A 189 -3.90 0.64 -14.99
CA TRP A 189 -2.96 0.94 -16.05
C TRP A 189 -3.71 1.23 -17.33
N LEU A 190 -3.50 2.40 -17.93
CA LEU A 190 -4.05 2.79 -19.22
C LEU A 190 -2.93 2.94 -20.24
N ASN A 191 -3.10 2.38 -21.43
CA ASN A 191 -2.14 2.41 -22.53
C ASN A 191 -0.74 1.88 -22.17
N TYR A 192 -0.65 1.08 -21.12
CA TYR A 192 0.55 0.41 -20.65
C TYR A 192 0.21 -0.91 -19.94
N LYS A 193 0.91 -1.99 -20.29
CA LYS A 193 0.84 -3.27 -19.55
C LYS A 193 2.16 -3.44 -18.79
N PRO A 194 2.13 -3.53 -17.45
CA PRO A 194 3.35 -3.78 -16.68
C PRO A 194 4.07 -5.06 -17.08
N TYR A 195 5.38 -5.03 -17.01
CA TYR A 195 6.27 -6.11 -17.41
C TYR A 195 6.03 -7.33 -16.53
N ASN A 196 6.02 -8.51 -17.15
CA ASN A 196 5.77 -9.81 -16.51
C ASN A 196 4.47 -9.95 -15.69
N VAL A 197 3.57 -8.96 -15.69
CA VAL A 197 2.23 -9.13 -15.12
C VAL A 197 1.42 -10.03 -16.04
N GLN A 198 0.99 -11.16 -15.49
CA GLN A 198 0.20 -12.16 -16.20
C GLN A 198 -1.20 -12.30 -15.58
N PRO A 199 -2.19 -12.73 -16.37
CA PRO A 199 -3.47 -13.15 -15.82
C PRO A 199 -3.27 -14.20 -14.73
N PHE A 200 -4.16 -14.22 -13.73
CA PHE A 200 -4.13 -15.25 -12.68
C PHE A 200 -4.17 -16.66 -13.31
N PRO A 201 -3.37 -17.64 -12.83
CA PRO A 201 -3.27 -18.95 -13.47
C PRO A 201 -4.59 -19.71 -13.47
N ASP A 202 -4.98 -20.26 -14.63
CA ASP A 202 -6.23 -21.03 -14.75
C ASP A 202 -6.29 -22.23 -13.80
N THR A 203 -5.15 -22.89 -13.57
CA THR A 203 -5.02 -24.02 -12.64
C THR A 203 -5.29 -23.67 -11.17
N MET A 204 -5.31 -22.37 -10.86
CA MET A 204 -5.51 -21.85 -9.49
C MET A 204 -6.89 -21.24 -9.30
N VAL A 205 -7.64 -20.96 -10.37
CA VAL A 205 -8.97 -20.33 -10.30
C VAL A 205 -9.91 -21.16 -9.43
N ASP A 206 -9.90 -22.48 -9.58
CA ASP A 206 -10.77 -23.40 -8.84
C ASP A 206 -10.37 -23.56 -7.37
N LYS A 207 -9.17 -23.12 -6.98
CA LYS A 207 -8.70 -23.14 -5.59
C LYS A 207 -9.12 -21.89 -4.83
N LEU A 208 -9.61 -20.85 -5.50
CA LEU A 208 -10.13 -19.65 -4.87
C LEU A 208 -11.57 -19.90 -4.39
N SER A 209 -11.82 -19.62 -3.12
CA SER A 209 -13.18 -19.61 -2.57
C SER A 209 -14.05 -18.58 -3.30
N GLY A 210 -15.33 -18.90 -3.51
CA GLY A 210 -16.30 -17.97 -4.10
C GLY A 210 -16.35 -17.94 -5.62
N LYS A 211 -15.87 -18.99 -6.31
CA LYS A 211 -16.02 -19.14 -7.78
C LYS A 211 -17.48 -19.00 -8.25
N ASP A 212 -18.43 -19.50 -7.46
CA ASP A 212 -19.86 -19.43 -7.78
C ASP A 212 -20.50 -18.07 -7.43
N MET A 213 -19.74 -17.14 -6.83
CA MET A 213 -20.22 -15.83 -6.42
C MET A 213 -19.85 -14.71 -7.42
N VAL A 214 -19.23 -15.05 -8.55
CA VAL A 214 -18.75 -14.05 -9.53
C VAL A 214 -19.88 -13.16 -10.04
N ASP A 215 -21.06 -13.72 -10.30
CA ASP A 215 -22.18 -12.96 -10.87
C ASP A 215 -22.98 -12.17 -9.81
N SER A 216 -22.88 -12.56 -8.53
CA SER A 216 -23.55 -11.88 -7.42
C SER A 216 -22.68 -10.86 -6.71
N MET A 217 -21.36 -10.88 -6.93
CA MET A 217 -20.43 -9.97 -6.28
C MET A 217 -20.36 -8.64 -7.01
N LYS A 218 -20.74 -7.57 -6.30
CA LYS A 218 -20.51 -6.19 -6.70
C LYS A 218 -19.69 -5.51 -5.62
N LEU A 219 -18.54 -4.97 -5.98
CA LEU A 219 -17.73 -4.21 -5.02
C LEU A 219 -18.34 -2.85 -4.70
N PHE A 220 -18.89 -2.19 -5.73
CA PHE A 220 -19.56 -0.91 -5.60
C PHE A 220 -21.07 -1.13 -5.76
N GLY A 221 -21.82 -0.79 -4.73
CA GLY A 221 -23.28 -0.75 -4.78
C GLY A 221 -23.79 0.54 -5.44
N ASP A 222 -25.11 0.67 -5.55
CA ASP A 222 -25.76 1.87 -6.11
C ASP A 222 -25.68 3.07 -5.14
N THR A 223 -25.44 2.80 -3.86
CA THR A 223 -25.28 3.81 -2.80
C THR A 223 -23.82 3.91 -2.38
N VAL A 224 -23.20 5.05 -2.63
CA VAL A 224 -21.88 5.40 -2.10
C VAL A 224 -22.07 6.19 -0.81
N HIS A 225 -21.63 5.64 0.32
CA HIS A 225 -21.55 6.38 1.57
C HIS A 225 -20.23 7.13 1.62
N GLU A 226 -20.26 8.44 1.41
CA GLU A 226 -19.08 9.27 1.72
C GLU A 226 -18.84 9.24 3.23
N LEU A 227 -17.66 8.79 3.63
CA LEU A 227 -17.20 8.86 5.02
C LEU A 227 -16.77 10.29 5.34
N GLU A 228 -16.77 10.64 6.63
CA GLU A 228 -16.32 11.94 7.10
C GLU A 228 -14.91 12.26 6.57
N LYS A 229 -14.82 13.42 5.91
CA LYS A 229 -13.58 14.01 5.42
C LYS A 229 -13.23 15.18 6.33
N GLY A 230 -12.13 15.05 7.07
CA GLY A 230 -11.57 16.15 7.86
C GLY A 230 -10.47 16.87 7.08
N ASN A 231 -10.38 18.18 7.21
CA ASN A 231 -9.22 18.94 6.74
C ASN A 231 -8.34 19.30 7.93
N VAL A 232 -7.05 18.98 7.82
CA VAL A 232 -6.06 19.22 8.86
C VAL A 232 -4.90 20.02 8.25
N THR A 233 -4.75 21.23 8.75
CA THR A 233 -3.52 22.02 8.54
C THR A 233 -2.51 21.59 9.58
N VAL A 234 -1.29 21.37 9.11
CA VAL A 234 -0.17 20.86 9.87
C VAL A 234 0.73 22.06 10.20
N ASP A 235 0.81 22.43 11.49
CA ASP A 235 1.50 23.63 12.00
C ASP A 235 2.56 23.25 13.06
N GLN A 236 3.74 23.86 12.96
CA GLN A 236 4.99 23.37 13.58
C GLN A 236 4.99 23.27 15.12
N ASP A 237 4.21 24.09 15.82
CA ASP A 237 4.46 24.34 17.25
C ASP A 237 4.00 23.20 18.19
N ASN A 238 3.30 22.17 17.70
CA ASN A 238 2.76 21.09 18.55
C ASN A 238 2.79 19.68 17.92
N GLU A 239 3.67 19.45 16.93
CA GLU A 239 3.61 18.22 16.15
C GLU A 239 4.81 17.31 16.33
N THR A 240 4.52 16.02 16.43
CA THR A 240 5.54 14.99 16.55
C THR A 240 6.10 14.68 15.16
N LYS A 241 7.43 14.71 15.07
CA LYS A 241 8.17 14.36 13.86
C LYS A 241 8.52 12.89 13.87
N TYR A 242 8.20 12.21 12.77
CA TYR A 242 8.50 10.80 12.58
C TYR A 242 9.48 10.62 11.42
N ILE A 243 10.13 9.46 11.40
CA ILE A 243 11.04 9.04 10.33
C ILE A 243 10.71 7.58 10.02
N TRP A 244 10.35 7.30 8.78
CA TRP A 244 10.03 5.96 8.31
C TRP A 244 10.99 5.52 7.22
N PRO A 245 11.35 4.23 7.17
CA PRO A 245 12.14 3.69 6.07
C PRO A 245 11.34 3.66 4.77
N MET A 246 12.05 3.79 3.65
CA MET A 246 11.51 3.51 2.32
C MET A 246 11.76 2.03 1.95
N GLY A 247 10.86 1.46 1.14
CA GLY A 247 10.76 0.01 0.91
C GLY A 247 11.91 -0.68 0.16
N ASP A 248 12.94 0.04 -0.30
CA ASP A 248 14.15 -0.58 -0.83
C ASP A 248 15.11 -0.87 0.33
N CYS A 249 15.14 -2.14 0.73
CA CYS A 249 16.11 -2.68 1.70
C CYS A 249 17.52 -2.20 1.31
N ASP A 250 18.21 -1.55 2.25
CA ASP A 250 19.59 -1.06 2.12
C ASP A 250 19.84 0.20 1.28
N SER A 251 18.80 0.85 0.75
CA SER A 251 18.94 2.16 0.10
C SER A 251 19.37 3.28 1.07
N GLY A 252 19.15 3.07 2.37
CA GLY A 252 19.36 4.11 3.39
C GLY A 252 18.41 5.29 3.23
N GLU A 253 17.33 5.12 2.45
CA GLU A 253 16.33 6.13 2.16
C GLU A 253 15.22 6.13 3.22
N SER A 254 14.82 7.32 3.66
CA SER A 254 13.76 7.49 4.65
C SER A 254 12.91 8.72 4.38
N VAL A 255 11.71 8.73 4.94
CA VAL A 255 10.74 9.81 4.85
C VAL A 255 10.52 10.35 6.24
N SER A 256 10.65 11.66 6.42
CA SER A 256 10.34 12.33 7.67
C SER A 256 9.19 13.29 7.51
N MET A 257 8.20 13.24 8.41
CA MET A 257 7.03 14.13 8.37
C MET A 257 6.67 14.60 9.78
N ALA A 258 6.22 15.84 9.89
CA ALA A 258 5.44 16.34 11.03
C ALA A 258 3.96 16.04 10.79
N ILE A 259 3.27 15.47 11.78
CA ILE A 259 1.86 15.09 11.67
C ILE A 259 1.15 15.31 13.03
N PRO A 260 -0.09 15.84 13.05
CA PRO A 260 -0.86 16.05 14.28
C PRO A 260 -1.60 14.77 14.70
N PHE A 261 -0.86 13.82 15.29
CA PHE A 261 -1.33 12.46 15.62
C PHE A 261 -2.64 12.43 16.44
N VAL A 262 -2.75 13.26 17.47
CA VAL A 262 -3.96 13.32 18.33
C VAL A 262 -5.21 13.57 17.50
N ARG A 263 -5.12 14.49 16.54
CA ARG A 263 -6.25 14.86 15.68
C ARG A 263 -6.59 13.75 14.70
N VAL A 264 -5.61 13.17 14.03
CA VAL A 264 -5.87 12.10 13.05
C VAL A 264 -6.29 10.79 13.71
N ARG A 265 -5.83 10.49 14.93
CA ARG A 265 -6.28 9.31 15.71
C ARG A 265 -7.76 9.42 16.10
N SER A 266 -8.29 10.62 16.31
CA SER A 266 -9.70 10.82 16.70
C SER A 266 -10.72 10.29 15.68
N GLY A 267 -10.34 10.18 14.40
CA GLY A 267 -11.22 9.65 13.34
C GLY A 267 -11.11 8.14 13.10
N ARG A 268 -10.34 7.42 13.93
CA ARG A 268 -10.01 6.00 13.72
C ARG A 268 -11.25 5.10 13.69
N ASP A 269 -12.06 5.14 14.74
CA ASP A 269 -13.18 4.20 14.92
C ASP A 269 -14.26 4.33 13.83
N GLY A 270 -14.39 5.54 13.26
CA GLY A 270 -15.31 5.81 12.15
C GLY A 270 -14.78 5.40 10.78
N GLY A 271 -13.49 5.06 10.67
CA GLY A 271 -12.80 4.90 9.40
C GLY A 271 -12.65 6.21 8.64
N ALA A 272 -12.43 7.33 9.33
CA ALA A 272 -12.38 8.65 8.71
C ALA A 272 -11.25 8.78 7.67
N THR A 273 -11.38 9.77 6.80
CA THR A 273 -10.29 10.22 5.92
C THR A 273 -9.94 11.66 6.28
N PHE A 274 -8.64 11.96 6.37
CA PHE A 274 -8.14 13.30 6.64
C PHE A 274 -7.30 13.77 5.45
N CYS A 275 -7.64 14.95 4.90
CA CYS A 275 -6.77 15.66 3.99
C CYS A 275 -5.78 16.50 4.81
N LEU A 276 -4.50 16.30 4.57
CA LEU A 276 -3.39 16.96 5.24
C LEU A 276 -2.79 18.01 4.32
N SER A 277 -2.52 19.19 4.87
CA SER A 277 -1.84 20.29 4.18
C SER A 277 -0.75 20.85 5.08
N TRP A 278 0.46 21.00 4.55
CA TRP A 278 1.62 21.52 5.29
C TRP A 278 1.87 22.98 4.92
N SER A 279 1.88 23.87 5.92
CA SER A 279 2.07 25.30 5.70
C SER A 279 3.53 25.62 5.34
N SER A 280 3.73 26.48 4.33
CA SER A 280 4.99 26.66 3.61
C SER A 280 6.04 27.52 4.32
N GLN A 281 5.82 27.95 5.56
CA GLN A 281 6.56 29.10 6.08
C GLN A 281 8.02 28.80 6.49
N LEU A 282 8.45 27.55 6.58
CA LEU A 282 9.88 27.20 6.75
C LEU A 282 10.19 25.88 6.05
N GLU A 283 11.38 25.77 5.44
CA GLU A 283 11.95 24.58 4.78
C GLU A 283 11.94 23.29 5.64
N LEU A 284 11.59 23.41 6.93
CA LEU A 284 11.65 22.40 7.99
C LEU A 284 10.31 21.70 8.30
N ALA A 285 9.17 22.19 7.79
CA ALA A 285 7.84 21.85 8.32
C ALA A 285 7.13 20.65 7.70
N GLY A 286 7.60 20.17 6.55
CA GLY A 286 6.82 19.26 5.70
C GLY A 286 7.27 17.81 5.71
N VAL A 287 7.17 17.22 4.52
CA VAL A 287 7.71 15.92 4.17
C VAL A 287 9.15 16.10 3.69
N ARG A 288 10.09 15.40 4.30
CA ARG A 288 11.49 15.36 3.89
C ARG A 288 11.86 13.95 3.48
N LEU A 289 12.39 13.83 2.28
CA LEU A 289 12.99 12.60 1.81
C LEU A 289 14.49 12.67 2.09
N LEU A 290 15.04 11.66 2.74
CA LEU A 290 16.41 11.63 3.25
C LEU A 290 17.16 10.45 2.65
N LYS A 291 18.33 10.68 2.06
CA LYS A 291 19.28 9.62 1.68
C LYS A 291 20.43 9.64 2.67
N SER A 292 20.65 8.56 3.39
CA SER A 292 21.90 8.40 4.13
C SER A 292 23.03 8.02 3.17
N LEU A 293 24.26 8.45 3.44
CA LEU A 293 25.43 7.94 2.73
C LEU A 293 25.52 6.42 3.00
N PRO A 294 25.78 5.58 1.99
CA PRO A 294 25.90 4.15 2.20
C PRO A 294 26.97 3.91 3.26
N THR A 295 26.58 3.32 4.39
CA THR A 295 27.51 2.87 5.41
C THR A 295 28.34 1.77 4.78
N SER A 296 29.61 2.04 4.49
CA SER A 296 30.53 1.02 4.04
C SER A 296 30.51 -0.14 5.05
N LYS A 297 30.28 -1.36 4.54
CA LYS A 297 30.34 -2.68 5.20
C LYS A 297 28.98 -3.36 5.43
N ARG A 298 28.47 -4.00 4.37
CA ARG A 298 28.52 -5.47 4.29
C ARG A 298 29.15 -5.86 2.95
N PRO A 299 30.08 -6.82 2.90
CA PRO A 299 30.50 -7.37 1.62
C PRO A 299 29.26 -7.93 0.94
N CYS A 300 29.04 -7.53 -0.31
CA CYS A 300 28.16 -8.24 -1.21
C CYS A 300 28.72 -9.66 -1.32
N GLU A 301 28.19 -10.59 -0.53
CA GLU A 301 28.40 -12.00 -0.83
C GLU A 301 27.75 -12.22 -2.18
N ASN A 302 28.60 -12.58 -3.14
CA ASN A 302 28.20 -13.00 -4.47
C ASN A 302 27.04 -14.01 -4.34
N GLU A 303 25.81 -13.58 -4.64
CA GLU A 303 24.81 -14.50 -5.14
C GLU A 303 25.25 -14.91 -6.55
N ALA A 304 26.23 -15.82 -6.57
CA ALA A 304 26.48 -16.66 -7.70
C ALA A 304 25.14 -17.30 -8.09
N LEU A 305 24.81 -17.18 -9.38
CA LEU A 305 23.84 -17.98 -10.10
C LEU A 305 23.78 -19.42 -9.58
N SER A 306 22.91 -19.65 -8.60
CA SER A 306 22.48 -20.97 -8.18
C SER A 306 21.21 -21.27 -8.94
N SER A 307 21.42 -21.79 -10.14
CA SER A 307 20.42 -22.47 -10.95
C SER A 307 19.88 -23.67 -10.17
N ASN A 308 18.92 -23.44 -9.27
CA ASN A 308 18.05 -24.46 -8.68
C ASN A 308 16.86 -23.84 -7.90
N GLN A 309 16.24 -22.79 -8.43
CA GLN A 309 14.89 -22.40 -7.97
C GLN A 309 13.87 -23.33 -8.64
N LYS A 310 13.61 -24.46 -7.99
CA LYS A 310 12.36 -25.20 -8.19
C LYS A 310 11.22 -24.29 -7.78
N ILE A 311 10.62 -23.62 -8.76
CA ILE A 311 9.23 -23.17 -8.69
C ILE A 311 8.43 -24.40 -8.28
N GLN A 312 7.99 -24.45 -7.02
CA GLN A 312 6.97 -25.41 -6.62
C GLN A 312 5.70 -25.02 -7.35
N LYS A 313 5.48 -25.71 -8.46
CA LYS A 313 4.19 -25.82 -9.11
C LYS A 313 3.18 -26.32 -8.08
N LEU A 314 2.22 -25.47 -7.75
CA LEU A 314 0.88 -25.87 -7.36
C LEU A 314 -0.11 -24.95 -8.06
#